data_AF-A0A5A5R8M0-F1
#
_entry.id   AF-A0A5A5R8M0-F1
#
_cell.length_a   1.000
_cell.length_b   1.000
_cell.length_c   1.000
_cell.angle_alpha   90.00
_cell.angle_beta   90.00
_cell.angle_gamma   90.00
#
_symmetry.space_group_name_H-M   'P 1'
#
loop_
_entity.id
_entity.type
_entity.pdbx_description
1 polymer ?
#
loop_
_entity_poly.entity_id
_entity_poly.type
_entity_poly.pdbx_seq_one_letter_code
_entity_poly.pdbx_strand_id
1 'polypeptide(L)'
;MSPQILDIAENLSLTTCGTILTLAVLETILSADNAVALAALVRELPDPRQQRQALNWGLAGAFVLRVALLVSASWTVKFWQVEVLGAIYLLWLAGKHFCQKFLNRVC
;
A
#
# COMPACT_ATOMS: atom_id res chain seq x y z
N MET A 1 10.56 -43.80 20.58
CA MET A 1 10.54 -42.42 21.09
C MET A 1 10.44 -41.47 19.89
N SER A 2 9.23 -41.28 19.35
CA SER A 2 8.96 -40.48 18.14
C SER A 2 7.80 -39.47 18.30
N PRO A 3 7.72 -38.63 19.36
CA PRO A 3 6.70 -37.58 19.47
C PRO A 3 7.15 -36.18 18.99
N GLN A 4 8.45 -35.93 18.78
CA GLN A 4 8.97 -34.56 18.60
C GLN A 4 8.88 -33.99 17.16
N ILE A 5 8.60 -34.81 16.14
CA ILE A 5 8.54 -34.34 14.73
C ILE A 5 7.13 -33.86 14.34
N LEU A 6 6.09 -34.35 15.01
CA LEU A 6 4.69 -34.02 14.69
C LEU A 6 4.30 -32.60 15.18
N ASP A 7 4.88 -32.15 16.30
CA ASP A 7 4.69 -30.81 16.88
C ASP A 7 5.23 -29.68 15.98
N ILE A 8 6.34 -29.94 15.29
CA ILE A 8 6.98 -28.95 14.41
C ILE A 8 6.17 -28.82 13.12
N ALA A 9 5.57 -29.89 12.61
CA ALA A 9 4.72 -29.84 11.42
C ALA A 9 3.39 -29.10 11.68
N GLU A 10 2.80 -29.27 12.87
CA GLU A 10 1.55 -28.59 13.26
C GLU A 10 1.77 -27.08 13.50
N ASN A 11 2.83 -26.70 14.23
CA ASN A 11 3.20 -25.29 14.41
C ASN A 11 3.72 -24.64 13.11
N LEU A 12 4.41 -25.39 12.24
CA LEU A 12 4.86 -24.91 10.94
C LEU A 12 3.68 -24.63 10.01
N SER A 13 2.63 -25.45 10.02
CA SER A 13 1.42 -25.18 9.24
C SER A 13 0.67 -23.95 9.77
N LEU A 14 0.45 -23.83 11.09
CA LEU A 14 -0.25 -22.67 11.66
C LEU A 14 0.53 -21.35 11.50
N THR A 15 1.84 -21.34 11.74
CA THR A 15 2.66 -20.11 11.71
C THR A 15 2.96 -19.67 10.28
N THR A 16 3.20 -20.63 9.37
CA THR A 16 3.40 -20.34 7.95
C THR A 16 2.09 -19.90 7.31
N CYS A 17 0.97 -20.58 7.60
CA CYS A 17 -0.36 -20.14 7.15
C CYS A 17 -0.69 -18.74 7.70
N GLY A 18 -0.38 -18.46 8.96
CA GLY A 18 -0.57 -17.14 9.56
C GLY A 18 0.28 -16.04 8.89
N THR A 19 1.53 -16.34 8.52
CA THR A 19 2.41 -15.38 7.84
C THR A 19 1.97 -15.11 6.41
N ILE A 20 1.65 -16.17 5.64
CA ILE A 20 1.14 -16.06 4.27
C ILE A 20 -0.21 -15.32 4.26
N LEU A 21 -1.09 -15.61 5.22
CA LEU A 21 -2.37 -14.90 5.39
C LEU A 21 -2.14 -13.42 5.67
N THR A 22 -1.21 -13.08 6.57
CA THR A 22 -0.88 -11.69 6.90
C THR A 22 -0.31 -10.95 5.69
N LEU A 23 0.65 -11.56 4.98
CA LEU A 23 1.21 -11.02 3.73
C LEU A 23 0.11 -10.80 2.68
N ALA A 24 -0.74 -11.79 2.46
CA ALA A 24 -1.85 -11.70 1.51
C ALA A 24 -2.81 -10.56 1.87
N VAL A 25 -3.16 -10.41 3.15
CA VAL A 25 -4.04 -9.32 3.61
C VAL A 25 -3.36 -7.96 3.40
N LEU A 26 -2.10 -7.79 3.80
CA LEU A 26 -1.37 -6.54 3.64
C LEU A 26 -1.18 -6.17 2.16
N GLU A 27 -0.81 -7.12 1.31
CA GLU A 27 -0.67 -6.89 -0.13
C GLU A 27 -2.00 -6.61 -0.80
N THR A 28 -3.10 -7.23 -0.34
CA THR A 28 -4.44 -6.96 -0.85
C THR A 28 -4.89 -5.56 -0.49
N ILE A 29 -4.72 -5.13 0.77
CA ILE A 29 -5.06 -3.78 1.23
C ILE A 29 -4.25 -2.73 0.46
N LEU A 30 -2.94 -2.94 0.34
CA LEU A 30 -2.04 -2.05 -0.39
C LEU A 30 -2.39 -1.99 -1.90
N SER A 31 -2.87 -3.10 -2.47
CA SER A 31 -3.36 -3.14 -3.85
C SER A 31 -4.69 -2.39 -4.03
N ALA A 32 -5.58 -2.50 -3.05
CA ALA A 32 -6.92 -1.92 -3.11
C ALA A 32 -6.89 -0.39 -3.11
N ASP A 33 -6.05 0.23 -2.27
CA ASP A 33 -5.94 1.70 -2.18
C ASP A 33 -5.58 2.33 -3.54
N ASN A 34 -4.64 1.73 -4.26
CA ASN A 34 -4.22 2.14 -5.60
C ASN A 34 -5.35 2.03 -6.65
N ALA A 35 -6.17 0.98 -6.57
CA ALA A 35 -7.31 0.82 -7.47
C ALA A 35 -8.46 1.79 -7.14
N VAL A 36 -8.71 2.07 -5.86
CA VAL A 36 -9.73 3.02 -5.40
C VAL A 36 -9.39 4.44 -5.82
N ALA A 37 -8.13 4.87 -5.67
CA ALA A 37 -7.67 6.17 -6.12
C ALA A 37 -7.83 6.35 -7.65
N LEU A 38 -7.40 5.35 -8.44
CA LEU A 38 -7.56 5.40 -9.89
C LEU A 38 -9.05 5.43 -10.30
N ALA A 39 -9.89 4.63 -9.64
CA ALA A 39 -11.33 4.63 -9.88
C ALA A 39 -11.97 5.98 -9.51
N ALA A 40 -11.52 6.64 -8.45
CA ALA A 40 -12.00 7.97 -8.07
C ALA A 40 -11.63 9.03 -9.11
N LEU A 41 -10.41 9.01 -9.63
CA LEU A 41 -9.95 9.94 -10.67
C LEU A 41 -10.69 9.76 -12.01
N VAL A 42 -10.94 8.51 -12.39
CA VAL A 42 -11.55 8.17 -13.69
C VAL A 42 -13.08 8.38 -13.69
N ARG A 43 -13.72 8.52 -12.52
CA ARG A 43 -15.17 8.74 -12.39
C ARG A 43 -15.66 10.10 -12.87
N GLU A 44 -14.78 11.09 -13.01
CA GLU A 44 -15.14 12.43 -13.49
C GLU A 44 -15.24 12.53 -15.02
N LEU A 45 -14.92 11.45 -15.77
CA LEU A 45 -15.01 11.48 -17.22
C LEU A 45 -16.44 11.21 -17.73
N PRO A 46 -17.04 12.11 -18.52
CA PRO A 46 -18.43 12.02 -18.97
C PRO A 46 -18.68 10.98 -20.08
N ASP A 47 -17.63 10.49 -20.76
CA ASP A 47 -17.76 9.52 -21.85
C ASP A 47 -17.27 8.11 -21.45
N PRO A 48 -18.14 7.07 -21.45
CA PRO A 48 -17.79 5.73 -21.01
C PRO A 48 -16.71 5.05 -21.87
N ARG A 49 -16.48 5.49 -23.12
CA ARG A 49 -15.40 4.95 -23.95
C ARG A 49 -14.02 5.46 -23.53
N GLN A 50 -13.92 6.77 -23.28
CA GLN A 50 -12.68 7.38 -22.77
C GLN A 50 -12.37 6.91 -21.35
N GLN A 51 -13.41 6.70 -20.53
CA GLN A 51 -13.27 6.16 -19.18
C GLN A 51 -12.54 4.81 -19.18
N ARG A 52 -12.93 3.87 -20.06
CA ARG A 52 -12.27 2.56 -20.13
C ARG A 52 -10.84 2.64 -20.64
N GLN A 53 -10.58 3.53 -21.58
CA GLN A 53 -9.23 3.72 -22.10
C GLN A 53 -8.32 4.36 -21.03
N ALA A 54 -8.79 5.41 -20.37
CA ALA A 54 -8.11 6.04 -19.25
C ALA A 54 -7.87 5.05 -18.09
N LEU A 55 -8.83 4.16 -17.81
CA LEU A 55 -8.68 3.12 -16.80
C LEU A 55 -7.59 2.11 -17.17
N ASN A 56 -7.52 1.66 -18.42
CA ASN A 56 -6.48 0.73 -18.86
C ASN A 56 -5.08 1.35 -18.84
N TRP A 57 -4.94 2.59 -19.33
CA TRP A 57 -3.66 3.31 -19.29
C TRP A 57 -3.25 3.66 -17.85
N GLY A 58 -4.22 4.04 -17.02
CA GLY A 58 -4.02 4.31 -15.61
C GLY A 58 -3.65 3.07 -14.81
N LEU A 59 -4.25 1.92 -15.10
CA LEU A 59 -3.91 0.64 -14.46
C LEU A 59 -2.50 0.19 -14.84
N ALA A 60 -2.13 0.32 -16.11
CA ALA A 60 -0.78 0.03 -16.57
C ALA A 60 0.25 0.95 -15.89
N GLY A 61 -0.04 2.26 -15.82
CA GLY A 61 0.80 3.23 -15.11
C GLY A 61 0.90 2.96 -13.61
N ALA A 62 -0.21 2.62 -12.95
CA ALA A 62 -0.25 2.29 -11.53
C ALA A 62 0.57 1.03 -11.21
N PHE A 63 0.52 0.02 -12.06
CA PHE A 63 1.34 -1.18 -11.91
C PHE A 63 2.84 -0.87 -12.05
N VAL A 64 3.23 -0.09 -13.07
CA VAL A 64 4.62 0.34 -13.26
C VAL A 64 5.11 1.19 -12.08
N LEU A 65 4.30 2.15 -11.64
CA LEU A 65 4.61 2.98 -10.47
C LEU A 65 4.79 2.12 -9.22
N ARG A 66 3.93 1.11 -9.01
CA ARG A 66 4.05 0.19 -7.89
C ARG A 66 5.38 -0.56 -7.89
N VAL A 67 5.79 -1.10 -9.03
CA VAL A 67 7.10 -1.78 -9.16
C VAL A 67 8.23 -0.80 -8.90
N ALA A 68 8.16 0.41 -9.49
CA ALA A 68 9.18 1.44 -9.29
C ALA A 68 9.29 1.87 -7.82
N LEU A 69 8.17 2.04 -7.12
CA LEU A 69 8.12 2.38 -5.70
C LEU A 69 8.68 1.24 -4.84
N LEU A 70 8.33 -0.01 -5.10
CA LEU A 70 8.88 -1.18 -4.39
C LEU A 70 10.41 -1.26 -4.55
N VAL A 71 10.92 -1.08 -5.76
CA VAL A 71 12.35 -1.08 -6.04
C VAL A 71 13.04 0.10 -5.35
N SER A 72 12.46 1.29 -5.44
CA SER A 72 13.00 2.50 -4.82
C SER A 72 13.00 2.42 -3.29
N ALA A 73 11.93 1.86 -2.71
CA ALA A 73 11.81 1.64 -1.27
C ALA A 73 12.84 0.62 -0.77
N SER A 74 12.99 -0.50 -1.48
CA SER A 74 14.00 -1.52 -1.16
C SER A 74 15.42 -0.95 -1.19
N TRP A 75 15.70 -0.03 -2.13
CA TRP A 75 16.99 0.65 -2.19
C TRP A 75 17.14 1.69 -1.06
N THR A 76 16.09 2.45 -0.77
CA THR A 76 16.04 3.49 0.28
C THR A 76 16.26 2.93 1.68
N VAL A 77 15.71 1.75 2.01
CA VAL A 77 15.87 1.10 3.32
C VAL A 77 17.34 0.83 3.69
N LYS A 78 18.25 0.82 2.70
CA LYS A 78 19.69 0.74 2.99
C LYS A 78 20.24 1.96 3.73
N PHE A 79 19.55 3.11 3.70
CA PHE A 79 19.99 4.36 4.31
C PHE A 79 19.02 4.83 5.39
N TRP A 80 19.36 4.59 6.66
CA TRP A 80 18.52 4.93 7.81
C TRP A 80 18.13 6.43 7.88
N GLN A 81 18.99 7.33 7.38
CA GLN A 81 18.74 8.78 7.35
C GLN A 81 17.53 9.14 6.49
N VAL A 82 17.34 8.42 5.38
CA VAL A 82 16.26 8.70 4.42
C VAL A 82 14.91 8.25 4.99
N GLU A 83 14.89 7.12 5.72
CA GLU A 83 13.70 6.65 6.43
C GLU A 83 13.22 7.67 7.46
N VAL A 84 14.13 8.19 8.29
CA VAL A 84 13.81 9.21 9.30
C VAL A 84 13.29 10.49 8.66
N LEU A 85 13.93 10.96 7.58
CA LEU A 85 13.49 12.16 6.87
C LEU A 85 12.09 11.98 6.26
N GLY A 86 11.83 10.81 5.68
CA GLY A 86 10.53 10.45 5.12
C GLY A 86 9.42 10.40 6.18
N ALA A 87 9.70 9.78 7.34
CA ALA A 87 8.77 9.70 8.45
C ALA A 87 8.41 11.10 9.00
N ILE A 88 9.41 11.98 9.18
CA ILE A 88 9.18 13.37 9.62
C ILE A 88 8.34 14.15 8.60
N TYR A 89 8.65 14.00 7.31
CA TYR A 89 7.90 14.67 6.24
C TYR A 89 6.44 14.24 6.19
N LEU A 90 6.17 12.94 6.30
CA LEU A 90 4.81 12.38 6.35
C LEU A 90 4.04 12.88 7.58
N LEU A 91 4.69 12.94 8.74
CA LEU A 91 4.08 13.44 9.98
C LEU A 91 3.70 14.93 9.86
N TRP A 92 4.59 15.74 9.27
CA TRP A 92 4.31 17.16 9.01
C TRP A 92 3.17 17.34 8.00
N LEU A 93 3.14 16.55 6.92
CA LEU A 93 2.09 16.62 5.91
C LEU A 93 0.73 16.21 6.48
N ALA A 94 0.66 15.11 7.24
CA ALA A 94 -0.54 14.66 7.92
C ALA A 94 -1.01 15.69 8.95
N GLY A 95 -0.10 16.18 9.79
CA GLY A 95 -0.40 17.23 10.76
C GLY A 95 -0.95 18.49 10.10
N LYS A 96 -0.30 18.99 9.04
CA LYS A 96 -0.77 20.15 8.28
C LYS A 96 -2.16 19.93 7.69
N HIS A 97 -2.39 18.81 7.01
CA HIS A 97 -3.67 18.57 6.33
C HIS A 97 -4.82 18.39 7.32
N PHE A 98 -4.57 17.68 8.43
CA PHE A 98 -5.57 17.46 9.48
C PHE A 98 -5.83 18.73 10.29
N CYS A 99 -4.77 19.44 10.71
CA CYS A 99 -4.90 20.74 11.38
C CYS A 99 -5.54 21.78 10.47
N GLN A 100 -5.24 21.85 9.17
CA GLN A 100 -5.86 22.80 8.24
C GLN A 100 -7.35 22.51 8.06
N LYS A 101 -7.75 21.23 8.00
CA LYS A 101 -9.16 20.84 7.93
C LYS A 101 -9.92 21.12 9.23
N PHE A 102 -9.25 21.05 10.38
CA PHE A 102 -9.83 21.37 11.70
C PHE A 102 -9.89 22.89 11.97
N LEU A 103 -8.85 23.64 11.60
CA LEU A 103 -8.78 25.09 11.78
C LEU A 103 -9.79 25.82 10.87
N ASN A 104 -10.04 25.31 9.66
CA ASN A 104 -10.99 25.90 8.69
C ASN A 104 -12.48 25.61 9.00
N ARG A 105 -12.78 24.87 10.08
CA ARG A 105 -14.16 24.64 10.57
C ARG A 105 -14.54 25.59 11.71
N VAL A 106 -13.58 26.34 12.27
CA VAL A 106 -13.72 27.11 13.52
C VAL A 106 -13.57 28.63 13.29
N CYS A 107 -13.38 29.08 12.05
CA CYS A 107 -13.48 30.49 11.67
C CYS A 107 -14.44 30.66 10.49
#